data_AF-D7BP75-F1
#
_entry.id   AF-D7BP75-F1
#
_cell.length_a   1.000
_cell.length_b   1.000
_cell.length_c   1.000
_cell.angle_alpha   90.00
_cell.angle_beta   90.00
_cell.angle_gamma   90.00
#
_symmetry.space_group_name_H-M   'P 1'
#
loop_
_entity.id
_entity.type
_entity.pdbx_description
1 polymer ?
#
loop_
_entity_poly.entity_id
_entity_poly.type
_entity_poly.pdbx_seq_one_letter_code
_entity_poly.pdbx_strand_id
1 'polypeptide(L)'
;MKASPAEEHRDNKVPLPLITAAAWAWRLIVVTIVLAGIGWLSFQFYTLIISVMVALLLAVILEPLASGLSKHLRFGSGLAAAIALLTLLAFLSVLIWGSSVGIISGVSEVSDQIRAGVSSIVQEVTQRFPNIGAYVNEAWNSLQGTLTTNSGRILGGVVAVGSTVTSLITGFVLVLFTLFFFLKDGRRLWHWMVRLLPLQYQNSANEAGIRAWVMVGNYTKTQAIVALVDAVGIAAIALLLNTPFSLAFPIGVIVFLAAFVPIVGAFVSGFVAVIIVLVNTQSFFMAAMMMLGILVVQQIEGNLLQPVLQGNALNIHPLAIVLIVAGGSSVAGIVGALFIVPIVAAVNAIVLYLRGHDLYPYLNTMEDRPGGAPRDFLELRKEHWEDFAVNVAQNDSPTVQKQTKRAQRKAMIAKVFGTSEKK
;
A
#
# COMPACT_ATOMS: atom_id res chain seq x y z
N MET A 1 74.01 16.95 20.52
CA MET A 1 73.27 15.67 20.58
C MET A 1 72.03 15.85 19.71
N LYS A 2 72.07 15.36 18.45
CA LYS A 2 71.00 15.50 17.45
C LYS A 2 69.93 14.46 17.73
N ALA A 3 68.69 14.87 17.98
CA ALA A 3 67.55 13.96 17.93
C ALA A 3 67.16 13.76 16.46
N SER A 4 67.23 12.51 16.01
CA SER A 4 66.83 12.06 14.67
C SER A 4 65.32 12.24 14.47
N PRO A 5 64.83 12.71 13.31
CA PRO A 5 63.43 12.57 12.99
C PRO A 5 63.18 11.08 12.76
N ALA A 6 62.38 10.47 13.63
CA ALA A 6 61.71 9.22 13.31
C ALA A 6 60.65 9.56 12.25
N GLU A 7 61.06 9.61 10.99
CA GLU A 7 60.14 9.41 9.87
C GLU A 7 59.57 8.01 10.04
N GLU A 8 58.35 7.95 10.58
CA GLU A 8 57.50 6.77 10.61
C GLU A 8 57.30 6.32 9.15
N HIS A 9 58.22 5.50 8.66
CA HIS A 9 58.10 4.71 7.44
C HIS A 9 56.88 3.80 7.60
N ARG A 10 55.69 4.33 7.31
CA ARG A 10 54.55 3.51 6.94
C ARG A 10 54.81 3.02 5.53
N ASP A 11 55.46 1.87 5.51
CA ASP A 11 55.73 1.01 4.36
C ASP A 11 54.38 0.61 3.72
N ASN A 12 53.74 1.54 3.01
CA ASN A 12 52.52 1.30 2.25
C ASN A 12 52.94 0.65 0.92
N LYS A 13 53.41 -0.61 0.99
CA LYS A 13 53.75 -1.46 -0.17
C LYS A 13 52.53 -1.84 -1.03
N VAL A 14 51.37 -1.26 -0.75
CA VAL A 14 50.12 -1.54 -1.42
C VAL A 14 49.83 -0.40 -2.41
N PRO A 15 49.66 -0.69 -3.71
CA PRO A 15 49.32 0.34 -4.70
C PRO A 15 48.06 1.10 -4.27
N LEU A 16 48.07 2.43 -4.39
CA LEU A 16 46.90 3.29 -4.13
C LEU A 16 45.60 2.78 -4.79
N PRO A 17 45.60 2.26 -6.04
CA PRO A 17 44.41 1.66 -6.65
C PRO A 17 43.86 0.44 -5.89
N LEU A 18 44.73 -0.35 -5.26
CA LEU A 18 44.33 -1.53 -4.50
C LEU A 18 43.67 -1.12 -3.16
N ILE A 19 44.18 -0.05 -2.53
CA ILE A 19 43.61 0.51 -1.29
C ILE A 19 42.22 1.10 -1.56
N THR A 20 42.06 1.87 -2.64
CA THR A 20 40.76 2.43 -3.01
C THR A 20 39.78 1.33 -3.42
N ALA A 21 40.21 0.35 -4.22
CA ALA A 21 39.39 -0.79 -4.57
C ALA A 21 38.95 -1.58 -3.34
N ALA A 22 39.86 -1.84 -2.38
CA ALA A 22 39.52 -2.51 -1.13
C ALA A 22 38.52 -1.69 -0.29
N ALA A 23 38.70 -0.36 -0.21
CA ALA A 23 37.81 0.56 0.49
C ALA A 23 36.38 0.55 -0.08
N TRP A 24 36.23 0.51 -1.41
CA TRP A 24 34.93 0.36 -2.07
C TRP A 24 34.37 -1.05 -1.87
N ALA A 25 35.20 -2.08 -2.00
CA ALA A 25 34.77 -3.47 -1.89
C ALA A 25 34.16 -3.77 -0.51
N TRP A 26 34.80 -3.39 0.60
CA TRP A 26 34.22 -3.68 1.92
C TRP A 26 32.96 -2.85 2.20
N ARG A 27 32.89 -1.59 1.74
CA ARG A 27 31.66 -0.78 1.84
C ARG A 27 30.51 -1.40 1.05
N LEU A 28 30.77 -1.86 -0.17
CA LEU A 28 29.79 -2.59 -0.97
C LEU A 28 29.36 -3.88 -0.29
N ILE A 29 30.29 -4.68 0.25
CA ILE A 29 29.96 -5.89 1.02
C ILE A 29 29.06 -5.57 2.21
N VAL A 30 29.40 -4.55 3.00
CA VAL A 30 28.58 -4.14 4.16
C VAL A 30 27.19 -3.69 3.70
N VAL A 31 27.10 -2.86 2.65
CA VAL A 31 25.81 -2.46 2.07
C VAL A 31 25.02 -3.66 1.60
N THR A 32 25.64 -4.61 0.89
CA THR A 32 24.99 -5.84 0.43
C THR A 32 24.52 -6.71 1.59
N ILE A 33 25.31 -6.86 2.66
CA ILE A 33 24.91 -7.63 3.86
C ILE A 33 23.72 -6.95 4.55
N VAL A 34 23.75 -5.63 4.70
CA VAL A 34 22.63 -4.87 5.28
C VAL A 34 21.37 -5.03 4.43
N LEU A 35 21.48 -4.90 3.10
CA LEU A 35 20.36 -5.09 2.17
C LEU A 35 19.83 -6.53 2.19
N ALA A 36 20.71 -7.53 2.23
CA ALA A 36 20.33 -8.93 2.33
C ALA A 36 19.66 -9.24 3.67
N GLY A 37 20.15 -8.66 4.76
CA GLY A 37 19.54 -8.76 6.09
C GLY A 37 18.15 -8.13 6.13
N ILE A 38 17.99 -6.94 5.55
CA ILE A 38 16.68 -6.28 5.39
C ILE A 38 15.75 -7.16 4.56
N GLY A 39 16.21 -7.67 3.40
CA GLY A 39 15.42 -8.54 2.54
C GLY A 39 14.97 -9.81 3.25
N TRP A 40 15.86 -10.49 3.97
CA TRP A 40 15.53 -11.66 4.77
C TRP A 40 14.51 -11.35 5.86
N LEU A 41 14.68 -10.23 6.57
CA LEU A 41 13.73 -9.80 7.60
C LEU A 41 12.37 -9.45 7.00
N SER A 42 12.34 -8.83 5.82
CA SER A 42 11.11 -8.53 5.08
C SER A 42 10.35 -9.79 4.68
N PHE A 43 11.04 -10.87 4.29
CA PHE A 43 10.38 -12.15 4.03
C PHE A 43 9.77 -12.76 5.30
N GLN A 44 10.44 -12.62 6.44
CA GLN A 44 9.93 -13.15 7.71
C GLN A 44 8.67 -12.40 8.20
N PHE A 45 8.60 -11.09 7.97
CA PHE A 45 7.48 -10.23 8.38
C PHE A 45 6.55 -9.84 7.22
N TYR A 46 6.54 -10.64 6.15
CA TYR A 46 5.79 -10.34 4.93
C TYR A 46 4.32 -9.98 5.21
N THR A 47 3.60 -10.79 6.00
CA THR A 47 2.19 -10.52 6.35
C THR A 47 2.01 -9.18 7.06
N LEU A 48 2.88 -8.83 8.02
CA LEU A 48 2.80 -7.56 8.74
C LEU A 48 3.04 -6.38 7.81
N ILE A 49 4.06 -6.46 6.96
CA ILE A 49 4.41 -5.39 6.01
C ILE A 49 3.22 -5.14 5.09
N ILE A 50 2.64 -6.18 4.50
CA ILE A 50 1.49 -6.03 3.61
C ILE A 50 0.30 -5.43 4.34
N SER A 51 -0.01 -5.91 5.54
CA SER A 51 -1.13 -5.37 6.32
C SER A 51 -0.95 -3.88 6.60
N VAL A 52 0.28 -3.45 6.93
CA VAL A 52 0.63 -2.04 7.11
C VAL A 52 0.50 -1.25 5.81
N MET A 53 0.97 -1.80 4.69
CA MET A 53 0.90 -1.17 3.38
C MET A 53 -0.56 -0.99 2.90
N VAL A 54 -1.37 -2.05 3.01
CA VAL A 54 -2.81 -2.01 2.70
C VAL A 54 -3.49 -0.96 3.59
N ALA A 55 -3.22 -0.99 4.90
CA ALA A 55 -3.78 -0.02 5.84
C ALA A 55 -3.36 1.41 5.49
N LEU A 56 -2.13 1.64 5.01
CA LEU A 56 -1.66 2.97 4.60
C LEU A 56 -2.45 3.51 3.39
N LEU A 57 -2.64 2.69 2.35
CA LEU A 57 -3.43 3.09 1.18
C LEU A 57 -4.90 3.33 1.54
N LEU A 58 -5.48 2.46 2.36
CA LEU A 58 -6.86 2.64 2.83
C LEU A 58 -6.98 3.88 3.73
N ALA A 59 -5.98 4.18 4.54
CA ALA A 59 -5.97 5.38 5.37
C ALA A 59 -6.00 6.64 4.50
N VAL A 60 -5.26 6.66 3.39
CA VAL A 60 -5.29 7.77 2.42
C VAL A 60 -6.68 7.95 1.79
N ILE A 61 -7.36 6.86 1.43
CA ILE A 61 -8.70 6.91 0.82
C ILE A 61 -9.74 7.37 1.85
N LEU A 62 -9.63 6.91 3.09
CA LEU A 62 -10.58 7.19 4.18
C LEU A 62 -10.26 8.48 4.95
N GLU A 63 -9.07 9.06 4.78
CA GLU A 63 -8.65 10.29 5.45
C GLU A 63 -9.65 11.43 5.24
N PRO A 64 -10.14 11.76 4.02
CA PRO A 64 -11.11 12.85 3.83
C PRO A 64 -12.40 12.63 4.65
N LEU A 65 -12.84 11.38 4.75
CA LEU A 65 -14.01 11.01 5.56
C LEU A 65 -13.72 11.20 7.06
N ALA A 66 -12.63 10.63 7.57
CA ALA A 66 -12.26 10.74 8.99
C ALA A 66 -11.94 12.20 9.40
N SER A 67 -11.21 12.94 8.57
CA SER A 67 -10.90 14.36 8.81
C SER A 67 -12.15 15.23 8.69
N GLY A 68 -13.05 14.94 7.75
CA GLY A 68 -14.31 15.67 7.61
C GLY A 68 -15.22 15.48 8.82
N LEU A 69 -15.32 14.25 9.34
CA LEU A 69 -16.08 13.95 10.56
C LEU A 69 -15.49 14.65 11.80
N SER A 70 -14.17 14.65 11.95
CA SER A 70 -13.54 15.33 13.09
C SER A 70 -13.60 16.85 12.99
N LYS A 71 -13.30 17.43 11.82
CA LYS A 71 -13.28 18.89 11.61
C LYS A 71 -14.70 19.49 11.58
N HIS A 72 -15.67 18.88 10.88
CA HIS A 72 -17.00 19.47 10.70
C HIS A 72 -18.02 19.04 11.76
N LEU A 73 -18.01 17.77 12.18
CA LEU A 73 -18.97 17.24 13.17
C LEU A 73 -18.40 17.23 14.60
N ARG A 74 -17.16 17.70 14.80
CA ARG A 74 -16.45 17.78 16.09
C ARG A 74 -16.35 16.44 16.83
N PHE A 75 -16.38 15.33 16.10
CA PHE A 75 -16.18 14.01 16.69
C PHE A 75 -14.74 13.83 17.16
N GLY A 76 -14.55 13.12 18.29
CA GLY A 76 -13.21 12.73 18.74
C GLY A 76 -12.51 11.85 17.68
N SER A 77 -11.18 11.97 17.58
CA SER A 77 -10.39 11.27 16.54
C SER A 77 -10.64 9.75 16.50
N GLY A 78 -10.86 9.12 17.67
CA GLY A 78 -11.20 7.70 17.75
C GLY A 78 -12.57 7.35 17.16
N LEU A 79 -13.59 8.20 17.35
CA LEU A 79 -14.93 7.99 16.79
C LEU A 79 -14.92 8.18 15.28
N ALA A 80 -14.24 9.22 14.79
CA ALA A 80 -14.11 9.46 13.36
C ALA A 80 -13.40 8.29 12.64
N ALA A 81 -12.31 7.77 13.23
CA ALA A 81 -11.63 6.59 12.73
C ALA A 81 -12.51 5.33 12.76
N ALA A 82 -13.27 5.11 13.83
CA ALA A 82 -14.19 3.98 13.94
C ALA A 82 -15.30 4.03 12.88
N ILE A 83 -15.88 5.21 12.64
CA ILE A 83 -16.92 5.38 11.60
C ILE A 83 -16.33 5.12 10.22
N ALA A 84 -15.13 5.64 9.92
CA ALA A 84 -14.46 5.38 8.65
C ALA A 84 -14.19 3.88 8.42
N LEU A 85 -13.79 3.14 9.47
CA LEU A 85 -13.66 1.68 9.40
C LEU A 85 -15.00 0.99 9.15
N LEU A 86 -16.06 1.39 9.83
CA LEU A 86 -17.39 0.83 9.61
C LEU A 86 -17.89 1.11 8.19
N THR A 87 -17.59 2.29 7.62
CA THR A 87 -17.89 2.61 6.23
C THR A 87 -17.13 1.68 5.27
N LEU A 88 -15.84 1.42 5.51
CA LEU A 88 -15.07 0.46 4.72
C LEU A 88 -15.65 -0.96 4.82
N LEU A 89 -15.97 -1.41 6.04
CA LEU A 89 -16.55 -2.74 6.25
C LEU A 89 -17.92 -2.88 5.58
N ALA A 90 -18.75 -1.83 5.64
CA ALA A 90 -20.03 -1.81 4.93
C ALA A 90 -19.83 -1.87 3.41
N PHE A 91 -18.90 -1.09 2.87
CA PHE A 91 -18.56 -1.13 1.44
C PHE A 91 -18.08 -2.51 0.99
N LEU A 92 -17.13 -3.11 1.72
CA LEU A 92 -16.65 -4.47 1.43
C LEU A 92 -17.77 -5.52 1.56
N SER A 93 -18.65 -5.38 2.55
CA SER A 93 -19.80 -6.28 2.73
C SER A 93 -20.74 -6.21 1.54
N VAL A 94 -21.01 -5.02 0.99
CA VAL A 94 -21.83 -4.84 -0.22
C VAL A 94 -21.17 -5.50 -1.43
N LEU A 95 -19.86 -5.31 -1.63
CA LEU A 95 -19.14 -5.94 -2.74
C LEU A 95 -19.16 -7.46 -2.63
N ILE A 96 -18.87 -8.01 -1.45
CA ILE A 96 -18.83 -9.46 -1.20
C ILE A 96 -20.23 -10.05 -1.35
N TRP A 97 -21.24 -9.46 -0.72
CA TRP A 97 -22.61 -9.93 -0.78
C TRP A 97 -23.16 -9.90 -2.21
N GLY A 98 -23.03 -8.76 -2.90
CA GLY A 98 -23.50 -8.61 -4.28
C GLY A 98 -22.79 -9.56 -5.24
N SER A 99 -21.48 -9.78 -5.04
CA SER A 99 -20.73 -10.75 -5.85
C SER A 99 -21.12 -12.18 -5.52
N SER A 100 -21.31 -12.51 -4.25
CA SER A 100 -21.66 -13.87 -3.80
C SER A 100 -23.03 -14.30 -4.30
N VAL A 101 -24.02 -13.41 -4.32
CA VAL A 101 -25.34 -13.72 -4.88
C VAL A 101 -25.25 -14.03 -6.37
N GLY A 102 -24.45 -13.25 -7.12
CA GLY A 102 -24.20 -13.48 -8.54
C GLY A 102 -23.40 -14.75 -8.83
N ILE A 103 -22.39 -15.03 -8.00
CA ILE A 103 -21.51 -16.20 -8.12
C ILE A 103 -22.22 -17.48 -7.65
N ILE A 104 -23.07 -17.47 -6.62
CA ILE A 104 -23.73 -18.69 -6.12
C ILE A 104 -24.89 -19.10 -7.05
N SER A 105 -25.65 -18.13 -7.57
CA SER A 105 -26.66 -18.40 -8.61
C SER A 105 -26.02 -18.73 -9.96
N GLY A 106 -24.85 -18.15 -10.23
CA GLY A 106 -24.07 -18.42 -11.42
C GLY A 106 -23.34 -19.75 -11.38
N VAL A 107 -22.45 -20.02 -10.43
CA VAL A 107 -21.36 -21.02 -10.53
C VAL A 107 -21.80 -22.46 -10.80
N SER A 108 -22.91 -22.97 -10.26
CA SER A 108 -23.34 -24.33 -10.63
C SER A 108 -23.80 -24.37 -12.09
N GLU A 109 -24.60 -23.39 -12.51
CA GLU A 109 -25.09 -23.25 -13.88
C GLU A 109 -24.01 -22.77 -14.86
N VAL A 110 -23.13 -21.87 -14.44
CA VAL A 110 -22.03 -21.26 -15.17
C VAL A 110 -20.90 -22.25 -15.35
N SER A 111 -20.65 -23.19 -14.43
CA SER A 111 -19.64 -24.23 -14.71
C SER A 111 -20.07 -25.17 -15.84
N ASP A 112 -21.36 -25.54 -15.86
CA ASP A 112 -21.93 -26.39 -16.91
C ASP A 112 -22.20 -25.59 -18.20
N GLN A 113 -22.62 -24.32 -18.09
CA GLN A 113 -22.83 -23.41 -19.22
C GLN A 113 -21.52 -22.87 -19.80
N ILE A 114 -20.44 -22.72 -19.02
CA ILE A 114 -19.08 -22.46 -19.54
C ILE A 114 -18.61 -23.68 -20.32
N ARG A 115 -18.77 -24.90 -19.77
CA ARG A 115 -18.40 -26.12 -20.49
C ARG A 115 -19.21 -26.28 -21.77
N ALA A 116 -20.52 -26.04 -21.72
CA ALA A 116 -21.41 -26.12 -22.88
C ALA A 116 -21.16 -24.97 -23.88
N GLY A 117 -20.94 -23.75 -23.41
CA GLY A 117 -20.65 -22.58 -24.23
C GLY A 117 -19.31 -22.73 -24.95
N VAL A 118 -18.26 -23.14 -24.23
CA VAL A 118 -16.95 -23.39 -24.84
C VAL A 118 -16.99 -24.63 -25.74
N SER A 119 -17.73 -25.70 -25.42
CA SER A 119 -17.88 -26.83 -26.36
C SER A 119 -18.60 -26.43 -27.64
N SER A 120 -19.63 -25.57 -27.53
CA SER A 120 -20.36 -25.01 -28.68
C SER A 120 -19.45 -24.14 -29.54
N ILE A 121 -18.61 -23.32 -28.91
CA ILE A 121 -17.59 -22.50 -29.59
C ILE A 121 -16.55 -23.37 -30.28
N VAL A 122 -16.03 -24.39 -29.61
CA VAL A 122 -15.05 -25.33 -30.19
C VAL A 122 -15.67 -26.05 -31.39
N GLN A 123 -16.93 -26.46 -31.30
CA GLN A 123 -17.65 -27.04 -32.44
C GLN A 123 -17.80 -26.06 -33.59
N GLU A 124 -18.23 -24.82 -33.33
CA GLU A 124 -18.46 -23.83 -34.38
C GLU A 124 -17.16 -23.41 -35.07
N VAL A 125 -16.07 -23.21 -34.31
CA VAL A 125 -14.73 -22.94 -34.85
C VAL A 125 -14.22 -24.13 -35.64
N THR A 126 -14.46 -25.36 -35.19
CA THR A 126 -14.06 -26.57 -35.92
C THR A 126 -14.82 -26.73 -37.23
N GLN A 127 -16.09 -26.34 -37.27
CA GLN A 127 -16.90 -26.35 -38.48
C GLN A 127 -16.53 -25.22 -39.47
N ARG A 128 -16.28 -24.00 -38.98
CA ARG A 128 -15.97 -22.84 -39.84
C ARG A 128 -14.52 -22.77 -40.29
N PHE A 129 -13.58 -23.26 -39.47
CA PHE A 129 -12.14 -23.16 -39.73
C PHE A 129 -11.43 -24.48 -39.44
N PRO A 130 -11.58 -25.51 -40.31
CA PRO A 130 -11.12 -26.88 -40.02
C PRO A 130 -9.61 -27.00 -39.75
N ASN A 131 -8.78 -26.15 -40.36
CA ASN A 131 -7.32 -26.16 -40.16
C ASN A 131 -6.88 -25.65 -38.78
N ILE A 132 -7.70 -24.83 -38.12
CA ILE A 132 -7.45 -24.26 -36.78
C ILE A 132 -8.26 -25.02 -35.72
N GLY A 133 -9.45 -25.49 -36.11
CA GLY A 133 -10.39 -26.24 -35.27
C GLY A 133 -9.80 -27.46 -34.61
N ALA A 134 -8.99 -28.24 -35.33
CA ALA A 134 -8.34 -29.43 -34.76
C ALA A 134 -7.43 -29.08 -33.56
N TYR A 135 -6.61 -28.03 -33.68
CA TYR A 135 -5.74 -27.55 -32.60
C TYR A 135 -6.55 -26.99 -31.42
N VAL A 136 -7.64 -26.28 -31.69
CA VAL A 136 -8.54 -25.73 -30.68
C VAL A 136 -9.26 -26.84 -29.91
N ASN A 137 -9.72 -27.88 -30.61
CA ASN A 137 -10.40 -29.02 -30.00
C ASN A 137 -9.44 -29.87 -29.16
N GLU A 138 -8.20 -30.07 -29.62
CA GLU A 138 -7.18 -30.80 -28.87
C GLU A 138 -6.73 -30.04 -27.62
N ALA A 139 -6.54 -28.71 -27.73
CA ALA A 139 -6.27 -27.85 -26.58
C ALA A 139 -7.40 -27.88 -25.55
N TRP A 140 -8.67 -27.88 -26.01
CA TRP A 140 -9.84 -27.97 -25.14
C TRP A 140 -9.92 -29.31 -24.39
N ASN A 141 -9.69 -30.42 -25.10
CA ASN A 141 -9.69 -31.76 -24.49
C ASN A 141 -8.55 -31.92 -23.47
N SER A 142 -7.37 -31.38 -23.77
CA SER A 142 -6.22 -31.39 -22.85
C SER A 142 -6.47 -30.53 -21.60
N LEU A 143 -7.18 -29.39 -21.75
CA LEU A 143 -7.59 -28.54 -20.63
C LEU A 143 -8.61 -29.26 -19.73
N GLN A 144 -9.61 -29.92 -20.32
CA GLN A 144 -10.58 -30.72 -19.57
C GLN A 144 -9.92 -31.88 -18.83
N GLY A 145 -9.03 -32.63 -19.49
CA GLY A 145 -8.26 -33.70 -18.86
C GLY A 145 -7.41 -33.23 -17.69
N THR A 146 -6.81 -32.03 -17.80
CA THR A 146 -6.01 -31.43 -16.71
C THR A 146 -6.90 -30.99 -15.54
N LEU A 147 -8.09 -30.45 -15.81
CA LEU A 147 -9.06 -30.04 -14.78
C LEU A 147 -9.67 -31.24 -14.05
N THR A 148 -9.99 -32.33 -14.75
CA THR A 148 -10.55 -33.55 -14.15
C THR A 148 -9.50 -34.32 -13.36
N THR A 149 -8.25 -34.38 -13.82
CA THR A 149 -7.16 -35.09 -13.11
C THR A 149 -6.65 -34.31 -11.89
N ASN A 150 -6.74 -32.96 -11.91
CA ASN A 150 -6.42 -32.13 -10.73
C ASN A 150 -7.60 -31.90 -9.78
N SER A 151 -8.83 -32.30 -10.14
CA SER A 151 -9.99 -32.17 -9.27
C SER A 151 -9.85 -32.95 -7.95
N GLY A 152 -9.09 -34.05 -7.94
CA GLY A 152 -8.67 -34.75 -6.71
C GLY A 152 -7.71 -33.96 -5.80
N ARG A 153 -6.96 -32.99 -6.32
CA ARG A 153 -6.09 -32.09 -5.51
C ARG A 153 -6.88 -30.93 -4.89
N ILE A 154 -8.10 -30.66 -5.35
CA ILE A 154 -9.02 -29.67 -4.76
C ILE A 154 -9.57 -30.19 -3.41
N LEU A 155 -9.72 -31.51 -3.26
CA LEU A 155 -10.16 -32.15 -2.01
C LEU A 155 -9.03 -32.36 -0.98
N GLY A 156 -7.77 -32.45 -1.42
CA GLY A 156 -6.59 -32.40 -0.54
C GLY A 156 -6.32 -31.02 0.08
N GLY A 157 -7.04 -29.99 -0.37
CA GLY A 157 -6.90 -28.60 0.05
C GLY A 157 -7.41 -28.28 1.46
N VAL A 158 -8.15 -29.17 2.14
CA VAL A 158 -8.81 -28.84 3.43
C VAL A 158 -7.80 -28.47 4.55
N VAL A 159 -6.61 -29.08 4.56
CA VAL A 159 -5.56 -28.75 5.54
C VAL A 159 -4.77 -27.48 5.16
N ALA A 160 -4.57 -27.23 3.87
CA ALA A 160 -3.95 -25.99 3.39
C ALA A 160 -4.89 -24.79 3.54
N VAL A 161 -6.19 -24.97 3.26
CA VAL A 161 -7.26 -23.98 3.44
C VAL A 161 -7.38 -23.54 4.90
N GLY A 162 -7.23 -24.45 5.87
CA GLY A 162 -7.19 -24.08 7.29
C GLY A 162 -6.09 -23.05 7.60
N SER A 163 -4.86 -23.32 7.14
CA SER A 163 -3.72 -22.39 7.33
C SER A 163 -3.87 -21.07 6.55
N THR A 164 -4.42 -21.12 5.34
CA THR A 164 -4.66 -19.92 4.53
C THR A 164 -5.75 -19.04 5.13
N VAL A 165 -6.87 -19.60 5.58
CA VAL A 165 -7.96 -18.86 6.23
C VAL A 165 -7.47 -18.18 7.51
N THR A 166 -6.69 -18.87 8.35
CA THR A 166 -6.07 -18.24 9.52
C THR A 166 -5.17 -17.08 9.12
N SER A 167 -4.29 -17.25 8.12
CA SER A 167 -3.41 -16.17 7.66
C SER A 167 -4.16 -14.96 7.09
N LEU A 168 -5.28 -15.19 6.40
CA LEU A 168 -6.14 -14.14 5.86
C LEU A 168 -6.86 -13.38 6.98
N ILE A 169 -7.40 -14.09 7.98
CA ILE A 169 -8.03 -13.47 9.15
C ILE A 169 -7.00 -12.66 9.93
N THR A 170 -5.81 -13.22 10.18
CA THR A 170 -4.72 -12.49 10.86
C THR A 170 -4.33 -11.24 10.08
N GLY A 171 -4.09 -11.36 8.77
CA GLY A 171 -3.76 -10.22 7.91
C GLY A 171 -4.86 -9.16 7.91
N PHE A 172 -6.13 -9.56 7.83
CA PHE A 172 -7.29 -8.68 7.85
C PHE A 172 -7.45 -7.94 9.18
N VAL A 173 -7.32 -8.65 10.31
CA VAL A 173 -7.33 -8.03 11.65
C VAL A 173 -6.20 -7.02 11.79
N LEU A 174 -5.00 -7.36 11.32
CA LEU A 174 -3.85 -6.45 11.32
C LEU A 174 -4.09 -5.21 10.45
N VAL A 175 -4.72 -5.36 9.28
CA VAL A 175 -5.12 -4.23 8.42
C VAL A 175 -6.08 -3.32 9.18
N LEU A 176 -7.16 -3.85 9.73
CA LEU A 176 -8.16 -3.05 10.45
C LEU A 176 -7.56 -2.34 11.66
N PHE A 177 -6.75 -3.05 12.44
CA PHE A 177 -6.07 -2.49 13.61
C PHE A 177 -5.11 -1.37 13.19
N THR A 178 -4.25 -1.62 12.20
CA THR A 178 -3.27 -0.62 11.74
C THR A 178 -3.98 0.59 11.13
N LEU A 179 -5.02 0.36 10.32
CA LEU A 179 -5.83 1.40 9.70
C LEU A 179 -6.50 2.29 10.76
N PHE A 180 -7.04 1.70 11.83
CA PHE A 180 -7.59 2.46 12.96
C PHE A 180 -6.58 3.45 13.53
N PHE A 181 -5.38 2.97 13.85
CA PHE A 181 -4.33 3.81 14.45
C PHE A 181 -3.76 4.83 13.48
N PHE A 182 -3.67 4.51 12.19
CA PHE A 182 -3.28 5.48 11.15
C PHE A 182 -4.29 6.61 11.04
N LEU A 183 -5.58 6.31 11.03
CA LEU A 183 -6.63 7.33 10.96
C LEU A 183 -6.76 8.15 12.25
N LYS A 184 -6.62 7.49 13.42
CA LYS A 184 -6.77 8.14 14.72
C LYS A 184 -5.54 8.98 15.11
N ASP A 185 -4.35 8.39 15.01
CA ASP A 185 -3.11 8.87 15.63
C ASP A 185 -1.92 8.94 14.62
N GLY A 186 -2.17 8.88 13.30
CA GLY A 186 -1.13 8.76 12.28
C GLY A 186 -0.03 9.83 12.35
N ARG A 187 -0.39 11.08 12.67
CA ARG A 187 0.56 12.18 12.88
C ARG A 187 1.52 11.92 14.04
N ARG A 188 1.00 11.41 15.16
CA ARG A 188 1.79 11.08 16.35
C ARG A 188 2.74 9.93 16.06
N LEU A 189 2.29 8.93 15.30
CA LEU A 189 3.11 7.81 14.88
C LEU A 189 4.27 8.27 13.97
N TRP A 190 3.98 9.12 12.99
CA TRP A 190 5.01 9.70 12.11
C TRP A 190 6.08 10.48 12.90
N HIS A 191 5.67 11.36 13.81
CA HIS A 191 6.60 12.10 14.67
C HIS A 191 7.44 11.18 15.54
N TRP A 192 6.86 10.09 16.05
CA TRP A 192 7.60 9.09 16.82
C TRP A 192 8.69 8.42 15.96
N MET A 193 8.40 8.08 14.70
CA MET A 193 9.38 7.52 13.77
C MET A 193 10.52 8.51 13.45
N VAL A 194 10.20 9.76 13.12
CA VAL A 194 11.20 10.79 12.79
C VAL A 194 12.12 11.08 13.97
N ARG A 195 11.63 10.95 15.21
CA ARG A 195 12.44 11.16 16.43
C ARG A 195 13.55 10.13 16.62
N LEU A 196 13.45 8.96 16.00
CA LEU A 196 14.51 7.94 16.03
C LEU A 196 15.75 8.35 15.24
N LEU A 197 15.63 9.36 14.36
CA LEU A 197 16.73 9.89 13.57
C LEU A 197 17.56 10.91 14.38
N PRO A 198 18.87 11.08 14.06
CA PRO A 198 19.70 12.14 14.62
C PRO A 198 19.09 13.54 14.37
N LEU A 199 19.25 14.45 15.34
CA LEU A 199 18.63 15.79 15.34
C LEU A 199 18.78 16.55 14.02
N GLN A 200 19.98 16.50 13.43
CA GLN A 200 20.31 17.18 12.18
C GLN A 200 19.50 16.72 10.96
N TYR A 201 18.90 15.53 11.00
CA TYR A 201 18.12 14.97 9.87
C TYR A 201 16.62 15.00 10.10
N GLN A 202 16.14 15.31 11.31
CA GLN A 202 14.71 15.19 11.65
C GLN A 202 13.84 16.13 10.82
N ASN A 203 14.28 17.37 10.61
CA ASN A 203 13.53 18.35 9.82
C ASN A 203 13.44 17.91 8.35
N SER A 204 14.57 17.57 7.73
CA SER A 204 14.61 17.09 6.34
C SER A 204 13.81 15.80 6.15
N ALA A 205 13.87 14.86 7.11
CA ALA A 205 13.09 13.62 7.06
C ALA A 205 11.59 13.88 7.18
N ASN A 206 11.17 14.77 8.08
CA ASN A 206 9.77 15.17 8.23
C ASN A 206 9.23 15.81 6.94
N GLU A 207 9.96 16.77 6.38
CA GLU A 207 9.56 17.45 5.16
C GLU A 207 9.54 16.52 3.94
N ALA A 208 10.53 15.63 3.81
CA ALA A 208 10.54 14.61 2.76
C ALA A 208 9.36 13.64 2.90
N GLY A 209 9.04 13.22 4.13
CA GLY A 209 7.92 12.34 4.41
C GLY A 209 6.55 12.96 4.14
N ILE A 210 6.38 14.27 4.40
CA ILE A 210 5.16 14.99 4.01
C ILE A 210 4.95 14.94 2.49
N ARG A 211 6.01 15.11 1.70
CA ARG A 211 5.94 15.05 0.23
C ARG A 211 5.68 13.63 -0.28
N ALA A 212 6.30 12.63 0.35
CA ALA A 212 5.95 11.24 0.09
C ALA A 212 4.47 10.96 0.40
N TRP A 213 3.96 11.47 1.53
CA TRP A 213 2.56 11.31 1.92
C TRP A 213 1.61 11.95 0.91
N VAL A 214 1.90 13.17 0.46
CA VAL A 214 1.11 13.85 -0.59
C VAL A 214 1.17 13.07 -1.90
N MET A 215 2.34 12.56 -2.30
CA MET A 215 2.49 11.80 -3.54
C MET A 215 1.72 10.48 -3.51
N VAL A 216 1.87 9.69 -2.45
CA VAL A 216 1.08 8.45 -2.25
C VAL A 216 -0.40 8.81 -2.16
N GLY A 217 -0.72 9.87 -1.43
CA GLY A 217 -2.04 10.46 -1.28
C GLY A 217 -2.77 10.65 -2.60
N ASN A 218 -2.14 11.43 -3.48
CA ASN A 218 -2.68 11.76 -4.80
C ASN A 218 -2.75 10.52 -5.69
N TYR A 219 -1.70 9.71 -5.73
CA TYR A 219 -1.67 8.48 -6.54
C TYR A 219 -2.81 7.53 -6.16
N THR A 220 -2.98 7.23 -4.88
CA THR A 220 -4.00 6.28 -4.41
C THR A 220 -5.42 6.82 -4.63
N LYS A 221 -5.66 8.11 -4.38
CA LYS A 221 -6.96 8.75 -4.64
C LYS A 221 -7.31 8.68 -6.12
N THR A 222 -6.35 9.02 -6.98
CA THR A 222 -6.54 8.93 -8.43
C THR A 222 -6.78 7.49 -8.88
N GLN A 223 -6.00 6.53 -8.38
CA GLN A 223 -6.19 5.12 -8.73
C GLN A 223 -7.56 4.59 -8.29
N ALA A 224 -8.05 5.02 -7.12
CA ALA A 224 -9.38 4.64 -6.65
C ALA A 224 -10.49 5.21 -7.55
N ILE A 225 -10.34 6.44 -8.04
CA ILE A 225 -11.29 7.05 -8.99
C ILE A 225 -11.25 6.30 -10.33
N VAL A 226 -10.05 6.04 -10.86
CA VAL A 226 -9.87 5.27 -12.11
C VAL A 226 -10.52 3.89 -11.99
N ALA A 227 -10.20 3.15 -10.92
CA ALA A 227 -10.76 1.84 -10.66
C ALA A 227 -12.29 1.86 -10.57
N LEU A 228 -12.88 2.90 -9.96
CA LEU A 228 -14.33 3.06 -9.88
C LEU A 228 -14.94 3.33 -11.26
N VAL A 229 -14.32 4.19 -12.05
CA VAL A 229 -14.79 4.51 -13.40
C VAL A 229 -14.71 3.27 -14.30
N ASP A 230 -13.63 2.51 -14.23
CA ASP A 230 -13.49 1.26 -14.99
C ASP A 230 -14.53 0.23 -14.57
N ALA A 231 -14.71 0.04 -13.26
CA ALA A 231 -15.68 -0.90 -12.72
C ALA A 231 -17.10 -0.58 -13.18
N VAL A 232 -17.51 0.69 -13.06
CA VAL A 232 -18.84 1.14 -13.47
C VAL A 232 -18.98 1.11 -14.99
N GLY A 233 -17.97 1.59 -15.73
CA GLY A 233 -18.00 1.64 -17.19
C GLY A 233 -18.07 0.26 -17.82
N ILE A 234 -17.22 -0.67 -17.39
CA ILE A 234 -17.22 -2.04 -17.90
C ILE A 234 -18.49 -2.79 -17.48
N ALA A 235 -18.96 -2.63 -16.24
CA ALA A 235 -20.23 -3.22 -15.82
C ALA A 235 -21.42 -2.65 -16.62
N ALA A 236 -21.44 -1.35 -16.90
CA ALA A 236 -22.48 -0.71 -17.70
C ALA A 236 -22.49 -1.24 -19.13
N ILE A 237 -21.33 -1.43 -19.75
CA ILE A 237 -21.23 -2.05 -21.08
C ILE A 237 -21.78 -3.48 -21.06
N ALA A 238 -21.44 -4.28 -20.06
CA ALA A 238 -21.99 -5.62 -19.92
C ALA A 238 -23.53 -5.59 -19.83
N LEU A 239 -24.10 -4.68 -19.04
CA LEU A 239 -25.56 -4.49 -18.94
C LEU A 239 -26.18 -4.09 -20.29
N LEU A 240 -25.55 -3.18 -21.04
CA LEU A 240 -26.00 -2.75 -22.37
C LEU A 240 -25.99 -3.91 -23.39
N LEU A 241 -25.12 -4.90 -23.19
CA LEU A 241 -25.04 -6.11 -24.01
C LEU A 241 -25.98 -7.23 -23.54
N ASN A 242 -27.04 -6.89 -22.79
CA ASN A 242 -28.02 -7.83 -22.23
C ASN A 242 -27.42 -8.84 -21.23
N THR A 243 -26.32 -8.48 -20.57
CA THR A 243 -25.81 -9.28 -19.44
C THR A 243 -26.64 -8.95 -18.20
N PRO A 244 -27.21 -9.94 -17.48
CA PRO A 244 -27.99 -9.67 -16.29
C PRO A 244 -27.14 -9.02 -15.20
N PHE A 245 -27.79 -8.24 -14.33
CA PHE A 245 -27.11 -7.53 -13.24
C PHE A 245 -26.37 -8.50 -12.30
N SER A 246 -26.87 -9.72 -12.12
CA SER A 246 -26.21 -10.78 -11.34
C SER A 246 -24.82 -11.16 -11.86
N LEU A 247 -24.52 -10.93 -13.15
CA LEU A 247 -23.21 -11.17 -13.75
C LEU A 247 -22.42 -9.88 -13.96
N ALA A 248 -23.10 -8.79 -14.35
CA ALA A 248 -22.45 -7.50 -14.56
C ALA A 248 -21.86 -6.90 -13.27
N PHE A 249 -22.52 -7.10 -12.11
CA PHE A 249 -22.00 -6.62 -10.84
C PHE A 249 -20.68 -7.32 -10.44
N PRO A 250 -20.58 -8.66 -10.42
CA PRO A 250 -19.29 -9.34 -10.23
C PRO A 250 -18.20 -8.92 -11.23
N ILE A 251 -18.53 -8.69 -12.50
CA ILE A 251 -17.56 -8.14 -13.49
C ILE A 251 -17.01 -6.82 -12.98
N GLY A 252 -17.88 -5.88 -12.59
CA GLY A 252 -17.49 -4.59 -12.04
C GLY A 252 -16.60 -4.73 -10.80
N VAL A 253 -16.91 -5.66 -9.88
CA VAL A 253 -16.07 -5.92 -8.69
C VAL A 253 -14.70 -6.47 -9.07
N ILE A 254 -14.62 -7.42 -10.00
CA ILE A 254 -13.34 -7.97 -10.47
C ILE A 254 -12.50 -6.87 -11.13
N VAL A 255 -13.11 -6.05 -11.99
CA VAL A 255 -12.45 -4.90 -12.62
C VAL A 255 -11.97 -3.91 -11.57
N PHE A 256 -12.82 -3.54 -10.60
CA PHE A 256 -12.47 -2.61 -9.52
C PHE A 256 -11.23 -3.08 -8.74
N LEU A 257 -11.21 -4.35 -8.35
CA LEU A 257 -10.09 -4.92 -7.60
C LEU A 257 -8.84 -5.07 -8.47
N ALA A 258 -9.00 -5.49 -9.72
CA ALA A 258 -7.89 -5.71 -10.65
C ALA A 258 -7.26 -4.38 -11.09
N ALA A 259 -8.02 -3.29 -11.17
CA ALA A 259 -7.52 -1.99 -11.60
C ALA A 259 -6.35 -1.46 -10.74
N PHE A 260 -6.19 -1.92 -9.49
CA PHE A 260 -5.03 -1.57 -8.66
C PHE A 260 -3.72 -2.25 -9.09
N VAL A 261 -3.75 -3.20 -10.03
CA VAL A 261 -2.57 -3.86 -10.60
C VAL A 261 -2.35 -3.34 -12.02
N PRO A 262 -1.38 -2.45 -12.25
CA PRO A 262 -1.17 -1.84 -13.55
C PRO A 262 -0.94 -2.89 -14.65
N ILE A 263 -1.53 -2.65 -15.83
CA ILE A 263 -1.41 -3.46 -17.07
C ILE A 263 -2.04 -4.86 -16.93
N VAL A 264 -1.58 -5.66 -15.99
CA VAL A 264 -2.04 -7.03 -15.76
C VAL A 264 -3.51 -7.04 -15.33
N GLY A 265 -3.90 -6.10 -14.48
CA GLY A 265 -5.26 -5.99 -13.97
C GLY A 265 -6.31 -5.76 -15.06
N ALA A 266 -6.08 -4.77 -15.93
CA ALA A 266 -6.94 -4.47 -17.07
C ALA A 266 -7.02 -5.64 -18.07
N PHE A 267 -5.90 -6.28 -18.37
CA PHE A 267 -5.88 -7.43 -19.29
C PHE A 267 -6.65 -8.63 -18.73
N VAL A 268 -6.36 -9.03 -17.48
CA VAL A 268 -6.99 -10.19 -16.85
C VAL A 268 -8.48 -9.94 -16.59
N SER A 269 -8.84 -8.80 -16.02
CA SER A 269 -10.25 -8.49 -15.74
C SER A 269 -11.06 -8.28 -17.02
N GLY A 270 -10.50 -7.62 -18.03
CA GLY A 270 -11.14 -7.46 -19.34
C GLY A 270 -11.36 -8.80 -20.04
N PHE A 271 -10.37 -9.70 -19.99
CA PHE A 271 -10.51 -11.05 -20.53
C PHE A 271 -11.62 -11.84 -19.82
N VAL A 272 -11.65 -11.82 -18.49
CA VAL A 272 -12.72 -12.45 -17.70
C VAL A 272 -14.08 -11.87 -18.05
N ALA A 273 -14.20 -10.54 -18.19
CA ALA A 273 -15.45 -9.88 -18.56
C ALA A 273 -15.94 -10.32 -19.96
N VAL A 274 -15.06 -10.41 -20.95
CA VAL A 274 -15.39 -10.88 -22.30
C VAL A 274 -15.89 -12.33 -22.27
N ILE A 275 -15.23 -13.21 -21.50
CA ILE A 275 -15.67 -14.60 -21.35
C ILE A 275 -17.06 -14.67 -20.72
N ILE A 276 -17.31 -13.91 -19.64
CA ILE A 276 -18.61 -13.94 -18.96
C ILE A 276 -19.72 -13.49 -19.92
N VAL A 277 -19.51 -12.43 -20.70
CA VAL A 277 -20.48 -11.98 -21.71
C VAL A 277 -20.66 -13.03 -22.81
N LEU A 278 -19.58 -13.63 -23.29
CA LEU A 278 -19.64 -14.68 -24.32
C LEU A 278 -20.47 -15.88 -23.86
N VAL A 279 -20.26 -16.34 -22.64
CA VAL A 279 -20.96 -17.49 -22.06
C VAL A 279 -22.42 -17.17 -21.82
N ASN A 280 -22.72 -15.98 -21.28
CA ASN A 280 -24.09 -15.55 -21.00
C ASN A 280 -24.92 -15.35 -22.29
N THR A 281 -24.32 -14.79 -23.34
CA THR A 281 -25.03 -14.44 -24.58
C THR A 281 -24.91 -15.50 -25.67
N GLN A 282 -23.96 -16.43 -25.55
CA GLN A 282 -23.59 -17.42 -26.56
C GLN A 282 -23.31 -16.80 -27.94
N SER A 283 -22.84 -15.54 -27.98
CA SER A 283 -22.67 -14.76 -29.20
C SER A 283 -21.28 -14.14 -29.29
N PHE A 284 -20.51 -14.54 -30.31
CA PHE A 284 -19.19 -13.95 -30.59
C PHE A 284 -19.28 -12.46 -30.90
N PHE A 285 -20.37 -12.02 -31.53
CA PHE A 285 -20.60 -10.60 -31.80
C PHE A 285 -20.73 -9.80 -30.50
N MET A 286 -21.49 -10.29 -29.52
CA MET A 286 -21.62 -9.63 -28.21
C MET A 286 -20.30 -9.61 -27.44
N ALA A 287 -19.54 -10.71 -27.48
CA ALA A 287 -18.20 -10.76 -26.87
C ALA A 287 -17.22 -9.77 -27.53
N ALA A 288 -17.25 -9.65 -28.86
CA ALA A 288 -16.46 -8.68 -29.59
C ALA A 288 -16.88 -7.23 -29.27
N MET A 289 -18.18 -6.97 -29.12
CA MET A 289 -18.69 -5.68 -28.66
C MET A 289 -18.27 -5.37 -27.22
N MET A 290 -18.21 -6.37 -26.34
CA MET A 290 -17.68 -6.21 -24.98
C MET A 290 -16.20 -5.82 -25.01
N MET A 291 -15.39 -6.51 -25.82
CA MET A 291 -13.98 -6.16 -26.01
C MET A 291 -13.81 -4.74 -26.54
N LEU A 292 -14.60 -4.35 -27.54
CA LEU A 292 -14.60 -2.98 -28.08
C LEU A 292 -14.98 -1.97 -27.00
N GLY A 293 -16.00 -2.26 -26.18
CA GLY A 293 -16.40 -1.40 -25.07
C GLY A 293 -15.30 -1.24 -24.02
N ILE A 294 -14.61 -2.31 -23.66
CA ILE A 294 -13.44 -2.25 -22.76
C ILE A 294 -12.34 -1.37 -23.37
N LEU A 295 -12.04 -1.53 -24.66
CA LEU A 295 -11.07 -0.68 -25.34
C LEU A 295 -11.49 0.79 -25.31
N VAL A 296 -12.78 1.10 -25.50
CA VAL A 296 -13.29 2.48 -25.41
C VAL A 296 -13.08 3.05 -24.00
N VAL A 297 -13.44 2.29 -22.95
CA VAL A 297 -13.22 2.72 -21.55
C VAL A 297 -11.73 2.98 -21.30
N GLN A 298 -10.86 2.08 -21.74
CA GLN A 298 -9.41 2.22 -21.60
C GLN A 298 -8.84 3.42 -22.39
N GLN A 299 -9.39 3.74 -23.55
CA GLN A 299 -9.00 4.95 -24.29
C GLN A 299 -9.46 6.23 -23.59
N ILE A 300 -10.67 6.24 -23.00
CA ILE A 300 -11.13 7.36 -22.18
C ILE A 300 -10.25 7.50 -20.94
N GLU A 301 -9.89 6.38 -20.31
CA GLU A 301 -8.99 6.33 -19.17
C GLU A 301 -7.64 6.96 -19.50
N GLY A 302 -6.95 6.43 -20.51
CA GLY A 302 -5.61 6.87 -20.88
C GLY A 302 -5.53 8.28 -21.45
N ASN A 303 -6.51 8.71 -22.25
CA ASN A 303 -6.44 10.00 -22.95
C ASN A 303 -7.11 11.16 -22.22
N LEU A 304 -8.04 10.90 -21.31
CA LEU A 304 -8.80 11.95 -20.61
C LEU A 304 -8.63 11.86 -19.09
N LEU A 305 -8.92 10.70 -18.49
CA LEU A 305 -8.95 10.59 -17.03
C LEU A 305 -7.55 10.67 -16.42
N GLN A 306 -6.58 9.92 -16.96
CA GLN A 306 -5.22 9.91 -16.43
C GLN A 306 -4.56 11.31 -16.48
N PRO A 307 -4.58 12.07 -17.61
CA PRO A 307 -4.02 13.42 -17.64
C PRO A 307 -4.69 14.37 -16.64
N VAL A 308 -6.01 14.31 -16.50
CA VAL A 308 -6.78 15.18 -15.60
C VAL A 308 -6.54 14.85 -14.13
N LEU A 309 -6.43 13.56 -13.79
CA LEU A 309 -6.38 13.11 -12.39
C LEU A 309 -4.95 12.89 -11.86
N GLN A 310 -3.98 12.51 -12.69
CA GLN A 310 -2.61 12.24 -12.24
C GLN A 310 -1.68 13.44 -12.42
N GLY A 311 -1.93 14.29 -13.43
CA GLY A 311 -1.02 15.37 -13.83
C GLY A 311 0.40 14.87 -14.17
N ASN A 312 1.31 15.77 -14.54
CA ASN A 312 2.72 15.46 -14.85
C ASN A 312 3.56 15.06 -13.59
N ALA A 313 2.93 14.58 -12.52
CA ALA A 313 3.57 14.43 -11.20
C ALA A 313 4.53 13.24 -11.12
N LEU A 314 4.35 12.22 -11.97
CA LEU A 314 5.23 11.07 -12.07
C LEU A 314 5.89 11.08 -13.45
N ASN A 315 6.94 11.88 -13.63
CA ASN A 315 7.82 11.83 -14.81
C ASN A 315 8.65 10.52 -14.83
N ILE A 316 8.01 9.39 -14.56
CA ILE A 316 8.61 8.06 -14.61
C ILE A 316 8.35 7.52 -16.02
N HIS A 317 9.42 7.13 -16.70
CA HIS A 317 9.32 6.56 -18.03
C HIS A 317 8.42 5.30 -18.02
N PRO A 318 7.48 5.12 -18.96
CA PRO A 318 6.56 3.97 -18.96
C PRO A 318 7.27 2.60 -18.86
N LEU A 319 8.41 2.44 -19.56
CA LEU A 319 9.27 1.26 -19.43
C LEU A 319 9.69 0.98 -17.98
N ALA A 320 10.02 2.00 -17.20
CA ALA A 320 10.41 1.82 -15.81
C ALA A 320 9.21 1.29 -14.99
N ILE A 321 7.99 1.79 -15.24
CA ILE A 321 6.77 1.27 -14.60
C ILE A 321 6.55 -0.21 -14.93
N VAL A 322 6.69 -0.59 -16.20
CA VAL A 322 6.57 -2.00 -16.62
C VAL A 322 7.59 -2.88 -15.89
N LEU A 323 8.86 -2.45 -15.85
CA LEU A 323 9.93 -3.23 -15.23
C LEU A 323 9.78 -3.35 -13.71
N ILE A 324 9.42 -2.26 -13.01
CA ILE A 324 9.20 -2.34 -11.56
C ILE A 324 7.95 -3.16 -11.22
N VAL A 325 6.88 -3.08 -12.02
CA VAL A 325 5.68 -3.90 -11.82
C VAL A 325 5.99 -5.38 -12.06
N ALA A 326 6.72 -5.71 -13.12
CA ALA A 326 7.18 -7.07 -13.39
C ALA A 326 8.11 -7.58 -12.26
N GLY A 327 9.07 -6.77 -11.82
CA GLY A 327 9.97 -7.09 -10.72
C GLY A 327 9.22 -7.30 -9.40
N GLY A 328 8.34 -6.38 -9.02
CA GLY A 328 7.48 -6.49 -7.84
C GLY A 328 6.59 -7.73 -7.89
N SER A 329 6.00 -8.02 -9.05
CA SER A 329 5.21 -9.23 -9.29
C SER A 329 6.03 -10.51 -9.08
N SER A 330 7.28 -10.53 -9.52
CA SER A 330 8.15 -11.71 -9.37
C SER A 330 8.55 -11.99 -7.92
N VAL A 331 8.72 -10.94 -7.10
CA VAL A 331 9.18 -11.05 -5.71
C VAL A 331 8.03 -11.33 -4.74
N ALA A 332 6.91 -10.64 -4.90
CA ALA A 332 5.80 -10.65 -3.95
C ALA A 332 4.43 -10.92 -4.61
N GLY A 333 4.40 -11.43 -5.84
CA GLY A 333 3.17 -11.74 -6.57
C GLY A 333 2.30 -10.50 -6.80
N ILE A 334 0.98 -10.70 -6.79
CA ILE A 334 -0.03 -9.65 -7.00
C ILE A 334 0.16 -8.48 -6.02
N VAL A 335 0.53 -8.79 -4.78
CA VAL A 335 0.78 -7.78 -3.75
C VAL A 335 1.96 -6.88 -4.15
N GLY A 336 3.08 -7.46 -4.59
CA GLY A 336 4.23 -6.68 -5.05
C GLY A 336 3.89 -5.81 -6.26
N ALA A 337 3.10 -6.33 -7.19
CA ALA A 337 2.63 -5.59 -8.36
C ALA A 337 1.80 -4.34 -7.99
N LEU A 338 0.93 -4.48 -6.98
CA LEU A 338 0.05 -3.42 -6.50
C LEU A 338 0.82 -2.32 -5.76
N PHE A 339 1.79 -2.70 -4.92
CA PHE A 339 2.45 -1.76 -4.01
C PHE A 339 3.71 -1.11 -4.57
N ILE A 340 4.33 -1.67 -5.61
CA ILE A 340 5.63 -1.16 -6.08
C ILE A 340 5.53 0.27 -6.65
N VAL A 341 4.44 0.61 -7.33
CA VAL A 341 4.25 1.94 -7.91
C VAL A 341 4.18 3.04 -6.84
N PRO A 342 3.29 2.97 -5.82
CA PRO A 342 3.26 3.98 -4.77
C PRO A 342 4.55 4.02 -3.95
N ILE A 343 5.24 2.89 -3.74
CA ILE A 343 6.56 2.89 -3.08
C ILE A 343 7.57 3.69 -3.91
N VAL A 344 7.69 3.37 -5.20
CA VAL A 344 8.65 4.05 -6.09
C VAL A 344 8.33 5.53 -6.21
N ALA A 345 7.04 5.89 -6.28
CA ALA A 345 6.59 7.27 -6.24
C ALA A 345 7.03 7.99 -4.95
N ALA A 346 6.76 7.38 -3.78
CA ALA A 346 7.19 7.94 -2.48
C ALA A 346 8.71 8.14 -2.40
N VAL A 347 9.48 7.12 -2.82
CA VAL A 347 10.95 7.19 -2.86
C VAL A 347 11.42 8.30 -3.78
N ASN A 348 10.81 8.43 -4.97
CA ASN A 348 11.13 9.49 -5.91
C ASN A 348 10.88 10.88 -5.32
N ALA A 349 9.73 11.10 -4.66
CA ALA A 349 9.42 12.36 -3.97
C ALA A 349 10.45 12.70 -2.88
N ILE A 350 10.85 11.71 -2.07
CA ILE A 350 11.86 11.86 -1.02
C ILE A 350 13.21 12.25 -1.63
N VAL A 351 13.67 11.49 -2.63
CA VAL A 351 14.99 11.69 -3.23
C VAL A 351 15.07 13.04 -3.93
N LEU A 352 14.04 13.42 -4.69
CA LEU A 352 13.99 14.70 -5.38
C LEU A 352 13.99 15.87 -4.38
N TYR A 353 13.17 15.80 -3.33
CA TYR A 353 13.17 16.82 -2.28
C TYR A 353 14.53 16.96 -1.60
N LEU A 354 15.15 15.85 -1.18
CA LEU A 354 16.46 15.87 -0.51
C LEU A 354 17.60 16.37 -1.42
N ARG A 355 17.43 16.27 -2.74
CA ARG A 355 18.35 16.83 -3.75
C ARG A 355 18.06 18.29 -4.11
N GLY A 356 17.03 18.90 -3.51
CA GLY A 356 16.62 20.28 -3.79
C GLY A 356 15.64 20.45 -4.96
N HIS A 357 15.15 19.36 -5.54
CA HIS A 357 14.11 19.37 -6.58
C HIS A 357 12.73 19.09 -5.94
N ASP A 358 12.18 20.07 -5.24
CA ASP A 358 10.87 19.91 -4.58
C ASP A 358 9.73 19.85 -5.61
N LEU A 359 9.05 18.70 -5.69
CA LEU A 359 7.86 18.52 -6.55
C LEU A 359 6.64 19.30 -6.03
N TYR A 360 6.63 19.68 -4.75
CA TYR A 360 5.50 20.30 -4.08
C TYR A 360 5.90 21.55 -3.29
N PRO A 361 6.45 22.59 -3.95
CA PRO A 361 6.99 23.77 -3.28
C PRO A 361 5.94 24.58 -2.52
N TYR A 362 4.67 24.51 -2.95
CA TYR A 362 3.53 25.17 -2.29
C TYR A 362 3.29 24.64 -0.87
N LEU A 363 3.76 23.43 -0.54
CA LEU A 363 3.66 22.89 0.82
C LEU A 363 4.52 23.68 1.82
N ASN A 364 5.46 24.52 1.37
CA ASN A 364 6.25 25.35 2.27
C ASN A 364 5.49 26.58 2.80
N THR A 365 4.38 26.94 2.18
CA THR A 365 3.58 28.13 2.55
C THR A 365 2.15 27.79 2.99
N MET A 366 1.73 26.53 2.86
CA MET A 366 0.37 26.09 3.15
C MET A 366 0.21 25.74 4.64
N GLU A 367 -0.62 26.49 5.37
CA GLU A 367 -0.83 26.28 6.81
C GLU A 367 -1.59 24.98 7.14
N ASP A 368 -2.64 24.63 6.39
CA ASP A 368 -3.41 23.37 6.55
C ASP A 368 -2.86 22.26 5.64
N ARG A 369 -1.53 22.20 5.46
CA ARG A 369 -0.91 21.10 4.71
C ARG A 369 -0.97 19.79 5.50
N PRO A 370 -0.86 18.62 4.84
CA PRO A 370 -0.66 17.35 5.53
C PRO A 370 0.54 17.46 6.47
N GLY A 371 0.26 17.22 7.75
CA GLY A 371 1.27 17.44 8.76
C GLY A 371 1.40 18.88 9.27
N GLY A 372 0.34 19.68 9.22
CA GLY A 372 0.26 20.97 9.90
C GLY A 372 1.23 22.03 9.37
N ALA A 373 1.15 23.21 9.98
CA ALA A 373 1.86 24.39 9.52
C ALA A 373 3.37 24.14 9.34
N PRO A 374 4.00 24.72 8.30
CA PRO A 374 5.44 24.71 8.13
C PRO A 374 6.15 25.27 9.36
N ARG A 375 6.80 24.40 10.13
CA ARG A 375 7.54 24.72 11.35
C ARG A 375 8.74 23.79 11.46
N ASP A 376 9.78 24.25 12.15
CA ASP A 376 10.90 23.38 12.48
C ASP A 376 10.40 22.21 13.34
N PHE A 377 10.85 21.01 13.01
CA PHE A 377 10.53 19.80 13.78
C PHE A 377 10.88 19.94 15.27
N LEU A 378 11.89 20.74 15.62
CA LEU A 378 12.24 21.04 17.01
C LEU A 378 11.15 21.82 17.75
N GLU A 379 10.45 22.74 17.07
CA GLU A 379 9.33 23.46 17.66
C GLU A 379 8.13 22.53 17.87
N LEU A 380 7.82 21.70 16.87
CA LEU A 380 6.78 20.67 16.96
C LEU A 380 7.04 19.69 18.11
N ARG A 381 8.32 19.38 18.38
CA ARG A 381 8.72 18.53 19.51
C ARG A 381 8.41 19.20 20.86
N LYS A 382 8.73 20.48 21.01
CA LYS A 382 8.49 21.23 22.27
C LYS A 382 7.00 21.26 22.60
N GLU A 383 6.18 21.67 21.63
CA GLU A 383 4.72 21.78 21.78
C GLU A 383 4.05 20.46 22.19
N HIS A 384 4.55 19.32 21.70
CA HIS A 384 3.95 18.02 21.99
C HIS A 384 4.55 17.28 23.20
N TRP A 385 5.72 17.69 23.73
CA TRP A 385 6.51 16.78 24.58
C TRP A 385 7.39 17.44 25.67
N GLU A 386 7.14 18.70 26.07
CA GLU A 386 7.71 19.27 27.31
C GLU A 386 7.43 18.36 28.53
N ASP A 387 6.30 17.67 28.53
CA ASP A 387 5.90 16.71 29.57
C ASP A 387 6.91 15.59 29.79
N PHE A 388 7.66 15.12 28.79
CA PHE A 388 8.61 14.02 29.03
C PHE A 388 9.89 14.49 29.70
N ALA A 389 10.42 15.64 29.32
CA ALA A 389 11.56 16.22 30.03
C ALA A 389 11.15 16.55 31.48
N VAL A 390 9.93 17.06 31.68
CA VAL A 390 9.33 17.27 33.00
C VAL A 390 9.14 15.93 33.75
N ASN A 391 8.62 14.89 33.11
CA ASN A 391 8.40 13.57 33.72
C ASN A 391 9.71 12.86 34.05
N VAL A 392 10.75 13.01 33.23
CA VAL A 392 12.10 12.49 33.50
C VAL A 392 12.77 13.29 34.61
N ALA A 393 12.64 14.62 34.62
CA ALA A 393 13.10 15.47 35.71
C ALA A 393 12.37 15.19 37.04
N GLN A 394 11.12 14.74 36.98
CA GLN A 394 10.36 14.26 38.13
C GLN A 394 10.74 12.83 38.56
N ASN A 395 11.41 12.07 37.69
CA ASN A 395 11.90 10.72 37.98
C ASN A 395 13.29 10.76 38.62
N ASP A 396 13.43 11.59 39.64
CA ASP A 396 14.63 11.70 40.46
C ASP A 396 14.99 10.35 41.09
N SER A 397 16.28 10.09 41.30
CA SER A 397 16.72 8.86 41.97
C SER A 397 16.03 8.68 43.34
N PRO A 398 15.80 7.44 43.83
CA PRO A 398 15.15 7.20 45.12
C PRO A 398 15.81 7.96 46.28
N THR A 399 17.11 8.20 46.19
CA THR A 399 17.91 8.98 47.14
C THR A 399 17.54 10.47 47.11
N VAL A 400 17.45 11.05 45.91
CA VAL A 400 17.05 12.46 45.72
C VAL A 400 15.61 12.65 46.17
N GLN A 401 14.69 11.75 45.81
CA GLN A 401 13.30 11.80 46.29
C GLN A 401 13.20 11.75 47.82
N LYS A 402 14.00 10.90 48.49
CA LYS A 402 14.07 10.84 49.96
C LYS A 402 14.63 12.13 50.56
N GLN A 403 15.65 12.74 49.94
CA GLN A 403 16.22 14.01 50.40
C GLN A 403 15.23 15.17 50.22
N THR A 404 14.55 15.25 49.08
CA THR A 404 13.51 16.25 48.81
C THR A 404 12.34 16.11 49.77
N LYS A 405 11.85 14.88 50.02
CA LYS A 405 10.82 14.64 51.05
C LYS A 405 11.29 15.01 52.46
N ARG A 406 12.54 14.73 52.82
CA ARG A 406 13.13 15.14 54.11
C ARG A 406 13.24 16.66 54.24
N ALA A 407 13.65 17.35 53.17
CA ALA A 407 13.74 18.81 53.12
C ALA A 407 12.35 19.45 53.21
N GLN A 408 11.38 18.95 52.46
CA GLN A 408 9.98 19.39 52.53
C GLN A 408 9.38 19.16 53.93
N ARG A 409 9.65 18.01 54.55
CA ARG A 409 9.20 17.72 55.93
C ARG A 409 9.86 18.66 56.93
N LYS A 410 11.16 18.96 56.80
CA LYS A 410 11.85 19.96 57.63
C LYS A 410 11.28 21.36 57.43
N ALA A 411 10.98 21.77 56.20
CA ALA A 411 10.39 23.07 55.90
C ALA A 411 8.95 23.18 56.42
N MET A 412 8.16 22.11 56.31
CA MET A 412 6.81 22.04 56.87
C MET A 412 6.83 22.10 58.39
N ILE A 413 7.75 21.37 59.03
CA ILE A 413 7.97 21.44 60.48
C ILE A 413 8.42 22.86 60.87
N ALA A 414 9.38 23.47 60.17
CA ALA A 414 9.80 24.85 60.45
C ALA A 414 8.69 25.87 60.26
N LYS A 415 7.74 25.62 59.35
CA LYS A 415 6.57 26.49 59.09
C LYS A 415 5.45 26.28 60.13
N VAL A 416 5.26 25.05 60.60
CA VAL A 416 4.28 24.70 61.65
C VAL A 416 4.78 25.10 63.04
N PHE A 417 6.09 24.95 63.27
CA PHE A 417 6.78 25.31 64.50
C PHE A 417 7.56 26.62 64.35
N GLY A 418 7.05 27.51 63.49
CA GLY A 418 7.61 28.84 63.27
C GLY A 418 7.91 29.51 64.61
N THR A 419 9.20 29.58 64.88
CA THR A 419 9.84 30.37 65.92
C THR A 419 9.26 31.78 65.91
N SER A 420 8.44 32.03 66.92
CA SER A 420 8.29 33.35 67.53
C SER A 420 9.62 33.74 68.16
N GLU A 421 10.60 34.15 67.37
CA GLU A 421 11.63 35.08 67.86
C GLU A 421 11.30 36.47 67.30
N LYS A 422 10.59 37.23 68.14
CA LYS A 422 10.44 38.68 68.04
C LYS A 422 11.74 39.34 68.49
N LYS A 423 12.11 40.39 67.75
CA LYS A 423 12.94 41.54 68.13
C LYS A 423 14.43 41.32 68.36
#